data_AF-A0A523AHE1-F1
#
_entry.id   AF-A0A523AHE1-F1
#
_cell.length_a   1.000
_cell.length_b   1.000
_cell.length_c   1.000
_cell.angle_alpha   90.00
_cell.angle_beta   90.00
_cell.angle_gamma   90.00
#
_symmetry.space_group_name_H-M   'P 1'
#
loop_
_entity.id
_entity.type
_entity.pdbx_description
1 polymer ?
#
loop_
_entity_poly.entity_id
_entity_poly.type
_entity_poly.pdbx_seq_one_letter_code
_entity_poly.pdbx_strand_id
1 'polypeptide(L)'
;ARLGENHLAICTKEDCNPDYVILKELKELYEVDDIFLFSEGEARNFVAGLYREKKYIGIGLIKGINDRISLESAQSEFDTIEIGEIRLEGGRECFIKRF
;
A
#
# COMPACT_ATOMS: atom_id res chain seq x y z
N ALA A 1 3.28 7.97 0.89
CA ALA A 1 2.73 7.76 -0.45
C ALA A 1 1.26 8.17 -0.42
N ARG A 2 0.80 9.05 -1.33
CA ARG A 2 -0.64 9.35 -1.47
C ARG A 2 -1.29 8.19 -2.21
N LEU A 3 -2.10 7.40 -1.53
CA LEU A 3 -2.93 6.35 -2.13
C LEU A 3 -4.22 7.02 -2.60
N GLY A 4 -4.27 7.43 -3.88
CA GLY A 4 -5.47 8.05 -4.44
C GLY A 4 -5.83 9.43 -3.88
N GLU A 5 -6.74 10.11 -4.55
CA GLU A 5 -7.41 11.29 -4.01
C GLU A 5 -8.44 10.79 -2.97
N ASN A 6 -8.39 11.32 -1.74
CA ASN A 6 -9.28 11.04 -0.60
C ASN A 6 -8.98 9.85 0.33
N HIS A 7 -7.82 9.18 0.29
CA HIS A 7 -7.50 8.11 1.27
C HIS A 7 -6.16 8.37 1.98
N LEU A 8 -6.07 7.92 3.23
CA LEU A 8 -4.85 7.98 4.04
C LEU A 8 -4.43 6.59 4.49
N ALA A 9 -3.23 6.17 4.12
CA ALA A 9 -2.59 5.01 4.71
C ALA A 9 -1.71 5.39 5.89
N ILE A 10 -1.88 4.68 7.01
CA ILE A 10 -1.07 4.84 8.21
C ILE A 10 -0.41 3.49 8.50
N CYS A 11 0.92 3.47 8.49
CA CYS A 11 1.70 2.32 8.90
C CYS A 11 2.15 2.50 10.35
N THR A 12 1.83 1.54 11.22
CA THR A 12 2.24 1.54 12.63
C THR A 12 3.30 0.49 12.88
N LYS A 13 4.13 0.69 13.91
CA LYS A 13 5.19 -0.28 14.27
C LYS A 13 4.61 -1.63 14.69
N GLU A 14 3.49 -1.61 15.38
CA GLU A 14 2.79 -2.77 15.91
C GLU A 14 1.31 -2.67 15.56
N ASP A 15 0.61 -3.82 15.58
CA ASP A 15 -0.83 -3.86 15.38
C ASP A 15 -1.52 -2.98 16.43
N CYS A 16 -2.35 -2.06 15.97
CA CYS A 16 -3.13 -1.21 16.87
C CYS A 16 -4.56 -1.08 16.36
N ASN A 17 -5.49 -0.93 17.31
CA ASN A 17 -6.90 -0.72 17.01
C ASN A 17 -7.34 0.59 17.67
N PRO A 18 -7.07 1.74 17.03
CA PRO A 18 -7.39 3.04 17.59
C PRO A 18 -8.91 3.23 17.70
N ASP A 19 -9.33 3.99 18.71
CA ASP A 19 -10.73 4.32 18.89
C ASP A 19 -11.28 5.08 17.68
N TYR A 20 -12.57 4.85 17.41
CA TYR A 20 -13.28 5.48 16.29
C TYR A 20 -13.17 7.01 16.28
N VAL A 21 -13.11 7.64 17.47
CA VAL A 21 -12.96 9.10 17.59
C VAL A 21 -11.64 9.56 16.98
N ILE A 22 -10.54 8.85 17.21
CA ILE A 22 -9.22 9.17 16.65
C ILE A 22 -9.25 9.05 15.13
N LEU A 23 -9.83 7.95 14.62
CA LEU A 23 -9.96 7.75 13.17
C LEU A 23 -10.80 8.85 12.51
N LYS A 24 -11.86 9.30 13.17
CA LYS A 24 -12.70 10.40 12.69
C LYS A 24 -11.94 11.73 12.64
N GLU A 25 -11.22 12.08 13.71
CA GLU A 25 -10.41 13.31 13.74
C GLU A 25 -9.31 13.29 12.67
N LEU A 26 -8.68 12.14 12.44
CA LEU A 26 -7.70 11.99 11.36
C LEU A 26 -8.34 12.16 9.97
N LYS A 27 -9.54 11.60 9.74
CA LYS A 27 -10.27 11.79 8.47
C LYS A 27 -10.56 13.26 8.21
N GLU A 28 -11.03 13.99 9.23
CA GLU A 28 -11.31 15.43 9.14
C GLU A 28 -10.03 16.26 8.93
N LEU A 29 -8.96 15.96 9.67
CA LEU A 29 -7.70 16.70 9.60
C LEU A 29 -6.99 16.57 8.25
N TYR A 30 -7.01 15.37 7.67
CA TYR A 30 -6.36 15.09 6.39
C TYR A 30 -7.30 15.21 5.19
N GLU A 31 -8.56 15.57 5.41
CA GLU A 31 -9.61 15.70 4.38
C GLU A 31 -9.72 14.42 3.52
N VAL A 32 -9.80 13.26 4.18
CA VAL A 32 -9.91 11.94 3.55
C VAL A 32 -11.18 11.22 3.96
N ASP A 33 -11.75 10.47 3.02
CA ASP A 33 -12.94 9.65 3.24
C ASP A 33 -12.60 8.40 4.02
N ASP A 34 -11.42 7.81 3.76
CA ASP A 34 -11.00 6.54 4.34
C ASP A 34 -9.56 6.51 4.85
N ILE A 35 -9.38 5.75 5.93
CA ILE A 35 -8.09 5.48 6.55
C ILE A 35 -7.83 3.99 6.47
N PHE A 36 -6.70 3.64 5.85
CA PHE A 36 -6.18 2.28 5.85
C PHE A 36 -5.06 2.18 6.87
N LEU A 37 -5.32 1.48 7.96
CA LEU A 37 -4.36 1.26 9.04
C LEU A 37 -3.78 -0.15 8.93
N PHE A 38 -2.47 -0.27 9.02
CA PHE A 38 -1.78 -1.56 9.01
C PHE A 38 -0.47 -1.48 9.79
N SER A 39 0.01 -2.60 10.31
CA SER A 39 1.32 -2.67 10.95
C SER A 39 2.46 -2.94 9.96
N GLU A 40 3.70 -2.67 10.37
CA GLU A 40 4.89 -3.11 9.65
C GLU A 40 4.91 -4.63 9.43
N GLY A 41 4.34 -5.40 10.36
CA GLY A 41 4.23 -6.86 10.24
C GLY A 41 3.30 -7.26 9.10
N GLU A 42 2.13 -6.64 9.01
CA GLU A 42 1.15 -6.85 7.93
C GLU A 42 1.71 -6.39 6.58
N ALA A 43 2.41 -5.26 6.56
CA ALA A 43 3.00 -4.69 5.34
C ALA A 43 3.97 -5.63 4.63
N ARG A 44 4.67 -6.52 5.36
CA ARG A 44 5.61 -7.50 4.76
C ARG A 44 4.96 -8.53 3.84
N ASN A 45 3.63 -8.62 3.88
CA ASN A 45 2.87 -9.53 3.00
C ASN A 45 2.18 -8.78 1.87
N PHE A 46 2.32 -7.45 1.80
CA PHE A 46 1.71 -6.66 0.74
C PHE A 46 2.51 -6.78 -0.54
N VAL A 47 1.78 -6.85 -1.65
CA VAL A 47 2.37 -6.82 -2.97
C VAL A 47 2.26 -5.40 -3.53
N ALA A 48 3.33 -4.98 -4.17
CA ALA A 48 3.41 -3.73 -4.90
C ALA A 48 3.41 -4.01 -6.40
N GLY A 49 2.52 -3.35 -7.14
CA GLY A 49 2.64 -3.18 -8.57
C GLY A 49 3.76 -2.20 -8.88
N LEU A 50 4.65 -2.56 -9.81
CA LEU A 50 5.79 -1.76 -10.21
C LEU A 50 5.54 -1.15 -11.58
N TYR A 51 5.86 0.15 -11.71
CA TYR A 51 5.61 0.92 -12.91
C TYR A 51 6.83 1.75 -13.33
N ARG A 52 6.95 1.96 -14.64
CA ARG A 52 7.91 2.87 -15.25
C ARG A 52 7.22 3.67 -16.33
N GLU A 53 7.36 5.00 -16.31
CA GLU A 53 6.69 5.90 -17.27
C GLU A 53 5.19 5.59 -17.41
N LYS A 54 4.51 5.32 -16.28
CA LYS A 54 3.08 4.93 -16.19
C LYS A 54 2.72 3.57 -16.79
N LYS A 55 3.69 2.75 -17.21
CA LYS A 55 3.46 1.38 -17.69
C LYS A 55 3.74 0.37 -16.59
N TYR A 56 2.85 -0.59 -16.42
CA TYR A 56 3.06 -1.72 -15.53
C TYR A 56 4.19 -2.61 -16.06
N ILE A 57 5.14 -2.95 -15.20
CA ILE A 57 6.31 -3.78 -15.56
C ILE A 57 6.43 -5.06 -14.73
N GLY A 58 5.66 -5.19 -13.65
CA GLY A 58 5.67 -6.39 -12.82
C GLY A 58 5.26 -6.12 -11.38
N ILE A 59 5.60 -7.06 -10.50
CA ILE A 59 5.29 -7.01 -9.07
C ILE A 59 6.55 -7.06 -8.21
N GLY A 60 6.43 -6.59 -6.98
CA GLY A 60 7.41 -6.78 -5.92
C GLY A 60 6.72 -7.04 -4.59
N LEU A 61 7.33 -7.87 -3.76
CA LEU A 61 6.85 -8.13 -2.40
C LEU A 61 7.49 -7.14 -1.43
N ILE A 62 6.69 -6.44 -0.62
CA ILE A 62 7.22 -5.57 0.42
C ILE A 62 7.92 -6.42 1.48
N LYS A 63 9.16 -6.09 1.84
CA LYS A 63 9.92 -6.77 2.90
C LYS A 63 10.04 -5.93 4.18
N GLY A 64 9.77 -4.64 4.09
CA GLY A 64 9.73 -3.75 5.24
C GLY A 64 9.46 -2.30 4.87
N ILE A 65 8.91 -1.55 5.82
CA ILE A 65 8.65 -0.12 5.70
C ILE A 65 9.29 0.53 6.93
N ASN A 66 10.52 1.03 6.79
CA ASN A 66 11.32 1.61 7.86
C ASN A 66 12.15 2.78 7.30
N ASP A 67 11.64 4.02 7.38
CA ASP A 67 12.11 5.25 6.69
C ASP A 67 12.17 5.17 5.15
N ARG A 68 12.28 3.96 4.60
CA ARG A 68 12.29 3.57 3.20
C ARG A 68 11.47 2.30 3.04
N ILE A 69 10.89 2.12 1.86
CA ILE A 69 10.21 0.88 1.49
C ILE A 69 11.24 -0.08 0.90
N SER A 70 11.38 -1.25 1.50
CA SER A 70 12.22 -2.34 0.99
C SER A 70 11.35 -3.33 0.23
N LEU A 71 11.73 -3.65 -1.00
CA LEU A 71 10.99 -4.52 -1.92
C LEU A 71 11.89 -5.63 -2.43
N GLU A 72 11.32 -6.82 -2.58
CA GLU A 72 11.92 -7.92 -3.33
C GLU A 72 11.19 -8.04 -4.67
N SER A 73 11.92 -7.88 -5.76
CA SER A 73 11.37 -7.98 -7.12
C SER A 73 12.42 -8.46 -8.10
N ALA A 74 11.96 -9.08 -9.19
CA ALA A 74 12.78 -9.34 -10.37
C ALA A 74 13.05 -8.06 -11.19
N GLN A 75 12.29 -6.98 -10.97
CA GLN A 75 12.46 -5.70 -11.66
C GLN A 75 13.30 -4.75 -10.80
N SER A 76 14.42 -4.27 -11.37
CA SER A 76 15.32 -3.33 -10.69
C SER A 76 15.12 -1.87 -11.09
N GLU A 77 14.39 -1.61 -12.18
CA GLU A 77 14.20 -0.26 -12.73
C GLU A 77 12.72 0.12 -12.80
N PHE A 78 12.25 0.84 -11.78
CA PHE A 78 10.90 1.39 -11.68
C PHE A 78 10.96 2.81 -11.08
N ASP A 79 9.95 3.63 -11.36
CA ASP A 79 9.83 5.00 -10.82
C ASP A 79 8.63 5.16 -9.88
N THR A 80 7.66 4.24 -9.96
CA THR A 80 6.40 4.30 -9.24
C THR A 80 6.04 2.93 -8.70
N ILE A 81 5.55 2.88 -7.46
CA ILE A 81 4.97 1.69 -6.85
C ILE A 81 3.52 1.96 -6.44
N GLU A 82 2.64 1.00 -6.67
CA GLU A 82 1.27 1.00 -6.13
C GLU A 82 1.08 -0.20 -5.22
N ILE A 83 0.66 0.03 -3.98
CA ILE A 83 0.40 -1.04 -3.00
C ILE A 83 -1.09 -1.41 -3.09
N GLY A 84 -1.41 -2.69 -3.13
CA GLY A 84 -2.78 -3.15 -3.27
C GLY A 84 -2.93 -4.65 -3.04
N GLU A 85 -4.14 -5.16 -3.28
CA GLU A 85 -4.40 -6.60 -3.25
C GLU A 85 -4.01 -7.24 -4.58
N ILE A 86 -3.52 -8.48 -4.54
CA ILE A 86 -3.41 -9.32 -5.73
C ILE A 86 -4.50 -10.36 -5.71
N ARG A 87 -5.14 -10.55 -6.86
CA ARG A 87 -6.01 -11.69 -7.12
C ARG A 87 -5.46 -12.52 -8.26
N LEU A 88 -5.65 -13.83 -8.16
CA LEU A 88 -5.42 -14.75 -9.28
C LEU A 88 -6.73 -14.88 -10.08
N GLU A 89 -6.73 -14.40 -11.32
CA GLU A 89 -7.85 -14.56 -12.25
C GLU A 89 -7.37 -15.28 -13.52
N GLY A 90 -7.98 -16.42 -13.84
CA GLY A 90 -7.64 -17.21 -15.03
C GLY A 90 -6.18 -17.72 -15.06
N GLY A 91 -5.57 -17.95 -13.90
CA GLY A 91 -4.16 -18.38 -13.80
C GLY A 91 -3.14 -17.27 -14.02
N ARG A 92 -3.57 -16.00 -14.02
CA ARG A 92 -2.69 -14.83 -14.07
C ARG A 92 -2.85 -13.99 -12.81
N GLU A 93 -1.76 -13.42 -12.36
CA GLU A 93 -1.75 -12.43 -11.28
C GLU A 93 -2.29 -11.11 -11.81
N CYS A 94 -3.38 -10.64 -11.19
CA CYS A 94 -4.00 -9.36 -11.46
C CYS A 94 -3.81 -8.47 -10.23
N PHE A 95 -3.16 -7.32 -10.43
CA PHE A 95 -3.13 -6.28 -9.41
C PHE A 95 -4.52 -5.64 -9.32
N ILE A 96 -5.16 -5.77 -8.16
CA ILE A 96 -6.44 -5.11 -7.89
C ILE A 96 -6.15 -3.86 -7.08
N LYS A 97 -6.44 -2.73 -7.72
CA LYS A 97 -6.51 -1.46 -7.03
C LYS A 97 -7.85 -1.40 -6.28
N ARG A 98 -7.83 -1.77 -5.01
CA ARG A 98 -8.94 -1.46 -4.11
C ARG A 98 -8.69 -0.09 -3.51
N PHE A 99 -9.63 0.80 -3.75
CA PHE A 99 -9.83 2.04 -3.03
C PHE A 99 -11.03 1.75 -2.11
#